data_AF-A0A494YT41-F1
#
_entry.id   AF-A0A494YT41-F1
#
_cell.length_a   1.000
_cell.length_b   1.000
_cell.length_c   1.000
_cell.angle_alpha   90.00
_cell.angle_beta   90.00
_cell.angle_gamma   90.00
#
_symmetry.space_group_name_H-M   'P 1'
#
loop_
_entity.id
_entity.type
_entity.pdbx_description
1 polymer ?
#
loop_
_entity_poly.entity_id
_entity_poly.type
_entity_poly.pdbx_seq_one_letter_code
_entity_poly.pdbx_strand_id
1 'polypeptide(L)' 'MLMEKIEECREEMITLSDKYDLTSEAVISSSTKLDKLINEYQKYM' A
#
# COMPACT_ATOMS: atom_id res chain seq x y z
N MET A 1 -2.57 13.15 -6.80
CA MET A 1 -1.81 13.68 -5.64
C MET A 1 -1.24 12.53 -4.82
N LEU A 2 -0.22 12.76 -3.99
CA LEU A 2 0.41 11.69 -3.17
C LEU A 2 -0.63 10.96 -2.28
N MET A 3 -1.59 11.71 -1.74
CA MET A 3 -2.71 11.17 -0.96
C MET A 3 -3.60 10.22 -1.77
N GLU A 4 -3.93 10.56 -3.02
CA GLU A 4 -4.74 9.68 -3.89
C GLU A 4 -4.03 8.36 -4.15
N LYS A 5 -2.71 8.39 -4.38
CA LYS A 5 -1.90 7.17 -4.56
C LYS A 5 -1.86 6.31 -3.30
N ILE A 6 -1.86 6.93 -2.12
CA ILE A 6 -1.92 6.21 -0.84
C ILE A 6 -3.25 5.49 -0.71
N GLU A 7 -4.36 6.13 -1.04
CA GLU A 7 -5.67 5.48 -0.93
C GLU A 7 -5.91 4.42 -2.01
N GLU A 8 -5.48 4.64 -3.26
CA GLU A 8 -5.49 3.60 -4.29
C GLU A 8 -4.69 2.36 -3.83
N CYS A 9 -3.50 2.58 -3.27
CA CYS A 9 -2.66 1.49 -2.78
C CYS A 9 -3.25 0.80 -1.56
N ARG A 10 -4.02 1.51 -0.73
CA ARG A 10 -4.75 0.93 0.42
C ARG A 10 -5.88 0.02 -0.05
N GLU A 11 -6.70 0.47 -1.00
CA GLU A 11 -7.79 -0.34 -1.57
C GLU A 11 -7.26 -1.59 -2.28
N GLU A 12 -6.16 -1.45 -3.02
CA GLU A 12 -5.44 -2.57 -3.64
C GLU A 12 -4.99 -3.58 -2.56
N MET A 13 -4.44 -3.10 -1.45
CA MET A 13 -3.96 -3.96 -0.37
C MET A 13 -5.10 -4.72 0.33
N ILE A 14 -6.24 -4.07 0.60
CA ILE A 14 -7.44 -4.71 1.18
C ILE A 14 -7.94 -5.81 0.24
N THR A 15 -8.05 -5.50 -1.05
CA THR A 15 -8.51 -6.46 -2.06
C THR A 15 -7.57 -7.66 -2.17
N LEU A 16 -6.26 -7.44 -2.05
CA LEU A 16 -5.26 -8.50 -2.10
C LEU A 16 -5.25 -9.34 -0.82
N SER A 17 -5.40 -8.72 0.36
CA SER A 17 -5.46 -9.46 1.64
C SER A 17 -6.71 -10.34 1.76
N ASP A 18 -7.80 -9.95 1.10
CA ASP A 18 -9.01 -10.76 1.05
C ASP A 18 -8.89 -11.97 0.12
N LYS A 19 -8.00 -11.90 -0.87
CA LYS A 19 -7.85 -12.93 -1.93
C LYS A 19 -6.64 -13.84 -1.73
N TYR A 20 -5.57 -13.33 -1.12
CA TYR A 20 -4.30 -14.00 -1.00
C TYR A 20 -3.84 -14.00 0.46
N ASP A 21 -3.02 -14.98 0.82
CA ASP A 21 -2.37 -15.00 2.12
C ASP A 21 -1.53 -13.73 2.32
N LEU A 22 -1.47 -13.23 3.55
CA LEU A 22 -0.71 -12.02 3.90
C LEU A 22 0.79 -12.17 3.61
N THR A 23 1.29 -13.41 3.54
CA THR A 23 2.67 -13.73 3.17
C THR A 23 2.88 -13.87 1.66
N SER A 24 1.83 -13.74 0.86
CA SER A 24 1.95 -13.78 -0.60
C SER A 24 2.76 -12.60 -1.11
N GLU A 25 3.54 -12.83 -2.17
CA GLU A 25 4.36 -11.79 -2.80
C GLU A 25 3.53 -10.58 -3.25
N ALA A 26 2.28 -10.78 -3.67
CA ALA A 26 1.36 -9.72 -4.05
C ALA A 26 1.00 -8.79 -2.87
N VAL A 27 0.69 -9.37 -1.70
CA VAL A 27 0.38 -8.60 -0.50
C VAL A 27 1.64 -7.92 0.05
N ILE A 28 2.78 -8.62 0.08
CA ILE A 28 4.07 -8.06 0.53
C ILE A 28 4.49 -6.88 -0.35
N SER A 29 4.40 -7.02 -1.68
CA SER A 29 4.74 -5.96 -2.64
C SER A 29 3.85 -4.73 -2.45
N SER A 30 2.54 -4.94 -2.32
CA SER A 30 1.57 -3.86 -2.09
C SER A 30 1.79 -3.17 -0.74
N SER A 31 2.07 -3.93 0.31
CA SER A 31 2.43 -3.39 1.64
C SER A 31 3.68 -2.51 1.55
N THR A 32 4.72 -2.98 0.86
CA THR A 32 5.99 -2.26 0.70
C THR A 32 5.80 -0.96 -0.10
N LYS A 33 4.92 -0.99 -1.11
CA LYS A 33 4.55 0.18 -1.90
C LYS A 33 3.80 1.20 -1.06
N LEU A 34 2.82 0.77 -0.26
CA LEU A 34 2.07 1.64 0.64
C LEU A 34 2.98 2.31 1.68
N ASP A 35 3.89 1.55 2.29
CA ASP A 35 4.89 2.08 3.23
C ASP A 35 5.77 3.16 2.60
N LYS A 36 6.23 2.98 1.35
CA LYS A 36 7.01 3.99 0.65
C LYS A 36 6.23 5.28 0.44
N LEU A 37 4.96 5.18 0.04
CA LEU A 37 4.10 6.36 -0.17
C LEU A 37 3.82 7.10 1.14
N ILE A 38 3.57 6.38 2.23
CA ILE A 38 3.39 6.98 3.56
C ILE A 38 4.66 7.67 4.02
N ASN A 39 5.82 7.03 3.88
CA ASN A 39 7.12 7.63 4.21
C ASN A 39 7.41 8.87 3.37
N GLU A 40 7.05 8.87 2.09
CA GLU A 40 7.16 10.04 1.23
C GLU A 40 6.25 11.17 1.72
N TYR A 41 5.01 10.86 2.11
CA TYR A 41 4.06 11.83 2.64
C TYR A 41 4.54 12.45 3.96
N GLN A 42 5.09 11.63 4.86
CA GLN A 42 5.65 12.07 6.14
C GLN A 42 6.81 13.05 5.98
N LYS A 43 7.58 13.01 4.88
CA LYS A 43 8.64 13.99 4.62
C LYS A 43 8.13 15.41 4.36
N TYR A 44 6.84 15.54 4.03
CA TYR A 44 6.20 16.82 3.78
C TYR A 44 5.47 17.38 5.01
N MET A 45 5.42 16.64 6.12
CA MET A 45 4.98 17.14 7.43
C MET A 45 6.18 17.61 8.25
#